data_AF-A0AAV7FVN6-F1
#
_entry.id   AF-A0AAV7FVN6-F1
#
_cell.length_a   1.000
_cell.length_b   1.000
_cell.length_c   1.000
_cell.angle_alpha   90.00
_cell.angle_beta   90.00
_cell.angle_gamma   90.00
#
_symmetry.space_group_name_H-M   'P 1'
#
loop_
_entity.id
_entity.type
_entity.pdbx_description
1 polymer ?
#
loop_
_entity_poly.entity_id
_entity_poly.type
_entity_poly.pdbx_seq_one_letter_code
_entity_poly.pdbx_strand_id
1 'polypeptide(L)'
;MLGSWIETGDILVASESSYAPEDRLLRAILGIQVSTSKETSLRLPIGGRGRVIDVRWIHRKGNPERIRVYISQKREIKVGDKVAGRHGNKGLISQILSRQDMPYLQDGTPVDMVFNPLGVPSRMNVGQIFECSLGLAGDLLKKHYRIGPFDERYEQEASRKLVFSEFYSASKQTKNPWVFEPEYPGKSRIFDGRTGDLFEQPVLIGNGHYALVTQQPLRGRAKQGGQRVGEMEKSDHIRARQEVLGATIIGATVPNPEGAPESFRLLVRELRSLSLELNHFLVSERTSR
;
A
#
# COMPACT_ATOMS: atom_id res chain seq x y z
N MET A 1 19.29 21.25 6.46
CA MET A 1 19.89 21.35 7.80
C MET A 1 19.28 20.27 8.69
N LEU A 2 19.96 19.84 9.76
CA LEU A 2 19.32 18.95 10.74
C LEU A 2 18.06 19.63 11.30
N GLY A 3 16.97 18.89 11.38
CA GLY A 3 15.68 19.40 11.84
C GLY A 3 14.87 20.18 10.79
N SER A 4 15.39 20.40 9.58
CA SER A 4 14.61 21.02 8.49
C SER A 4 13.42 20.16 8.09
N TRP A 5 12.28 20.80 7.84
CA TRP A 5 11.18 20.19 7.09
C TRP A 5 11.51 20.24 5.60
N ILE A 6 11.23 19.15 4.89
CA ILE A 6 11.50 19.00 3.46
C ILE A 6 10.32 18.36 2.75
N GLU A 7 10.09 18.79 1.53
CA GLU A 7 9.01 18.37 0.65
C GLU A 7 9.54 17.84 -0.68
N THR A 8 8.62 17.28 -1.48
CA THR A 8 8.97 16.66 -2.76
C THR A 8 9.64 17.69 -3.67
N GLY A 9 10.80 17.34 -4.22
CA GLY A 9 11.58 18.22 -5.09
C GLY A 9 12.67 19.03 -4.39
N ASP A 10 12.65 19.13 -3.05
CA ASP A 10 13.69 19.83 -2.30
C ASP A 10 15.06 19.16 -2.46
N ILE A 11 16.10 19.98 -2.52
CA ILE A 11 17.49 19.53 -2.63
C ILE A 11 17.96 18.99 -1.29
N LEU A 12 18.31 17.70 -1.26
CA LEU A 12 18.89 17.03 -0.10
C LEU A 12 20.41 17.17 -0.07
N VAL A 13 21.05 17.00 -1.22
CA VAL A 13 22.50 17.06 -1.39
C VAL A 13 22.81 17.72 -2.73
N ALA A 14 23.53 18.83 -2.72
CA ALA A 14 24.05 19.45 -3.94
C ALA A 14 25.21 18.59 -4.49
N SER A 15 25.19 18.36 -5.79
CA SER A 15 26.25 17.64 -6.52
C SER A 15 26.32 18.19 -7.94
N GLU A 16 27.50 18.13 -8.53
CA GLU A 16 27.82 18.71 -9.83
C GLU A 16 28.51 17.69 -10.72
N SER A 17 28.14 17.64 -12.00
CA SER A 17 28.77 16.81 -13.02
C SER A 17 29.23 17.67 -14.20
N SER A 18 30.14 17.18 -15.05
CA SER A 18 30.51 17.91 -16.28
C SER A 18 29.38 17.88 -17.31
N TYR A 19 29.24 18.95 -18.11
CA TYR A 19 28.38 18.95 -19.29
C TYR A 19 28.93 18.08 -20.41
N ALA A 20 28.02 17.49 -21.21
CA ALA A 20 28.35 16.84 -22.46
C ALA A 20 28.86 17.86 -23.50
N PRO A 21 29.68 17.45 -24.49
CA PRO A 21 30.22 18.35 -25.52
C PRO A 21 29.14 19.14 -26.29
N GLU A 22 27.99 18.53 -26.57
CA GLU A 22 26.87 19.13 -27.31
C GLU A 22 26.22 20.28 -26.52
N ASP A 23 25.99 20.07 -25.22
CA ASP A 23 25.44 21.08 -24.31
C ASP A 23 26.37 22.29 -24.17
N ARG A 24 27.69 22.06 -24.19
CA ARG A 24 28.71 23.13 -24.13
C ARG A 24 28.67 24.02 -25.37
N LEU A 25 28.55 23.40 -26.55
CA LEU A 25 28.47 24.12 -27.82
C LEU A 25 27.23 25.01 -27.88
N LEU A 26 26.07 24.48 -27.50
CA LEU A 26 24.80 25.22 -27.51
C LEU A 26 24.86 26.47 -26.60
N ARG A 27 25.48 26.36 -25.41
CA ARG A 27 25.65 27.50 -24.50
C ARG A 27 26.63 28.55 -25.02
N ALA A 28 27.69 28.12 -25.70
CA ALA A 28 28.64 29.02 -26.34
C ALA A 28 27.97 29.85 -27.45
N ILE A 29 27.10 29.23 -28.25
CA ILE A 29 26.33 29.91 -29.30
C ILE A 29 25.33 30.90 -28.70
N LEU A 30 24.66 30.53 -27.59
CA LEU A 30 23.69 31.40 -26.91
C LEU A 30 24.31 32.51 -26.05
N GLY A 31 25.64 32.60 -25.97
CA GLY A 31 26.35 33.63 -25.19
C GLY A 31 26.12 33.54 -23.67
N ILE A 32 25.63 32.41 -23.18
CA ILE A 32 25.38 32.18 -21.74
C ILE A 32 26.72 31.90 -21.07
N GLN A 33 27.03 32.58 -19.96
CA GLN A 33 28.25 32.33 -19.18
C GLN A 33 28.38 30.83 -18.88
N VAL A 34 29.50 30.24 -19.31
CA VAL A 34 29.73 28.81 -19.26
C VAL A 34 30.11 28.41 -17.83
N SER A 35 29.13 27.98 -17.03
CA SER A 35 29.45 27.15 -15.86
C SER A 35 30.01 25.82 -16.37
N THR A 36 31.14 25.36 -15.80
CA THR A 36 31.78 24.10 -16.21
C THR A 36 30.98 22.86 -15.77
N SER A 37 30.07 23.05 -14.82
CA SER A 37 29.30 22.02 -14.15
C SER A 37 27.78 22.14 -14.34
N LYS A 38 27.15 20.97 -14.51
CA LYS A 38 25.73 20.69 -14.50
C LYS A 38 25.31 20.28 -13.11
N GLU A 39 24.22 20.85 -12.62
CA GLU A 39 23.64 20.46 -11.34
C GLU A 39 23.07 19.02 -11.44
N THR A 40 23.59 18.13 -10.60
CA THR A 40 23.12 16.73 -10.45
C THR A 40 22.77 16.45 -9.00
N SER A 41 22.09 17.41 -8.36
CA SER A 41 21.70 17.36 -6.97
C SER A 41 20.74 16.20 -6.67
N LEU A 42 20.89 15.57 -5.50
CA LEU A 42 19.94 14.60 -4.98
C LEU A 42 18.73 15.37 -4.45
N ARG A 43 17.56 15.14 -5.04
CA ARG A 43 16.29 15.73 -4.60
C ARG A 43 15.39 14.70 -3.93
N LEU A 44 14.51 15.16 -3.05
CA LEU A 44 13.54 14.28 -2.41
C LEU A 44 12.57 13.72 -3.46
N PRO A 45 12.44 12.38 -3.58
CA PRO A 45 11.58 11.76 -4.58
C PRO A 45 10.10 12.06 -4.34
N ILE A 46 9.30 11.87 -5.39
CA ILE A 46 7.86 12.12 -5.39
C ILE A 46 7.15 11.35 -4.28
N GLY A 47 6.34 12.05 -3.49
CA GLY A 47 5.59 11.49 -2.37
C GLY A 47 6.38 11.41 -1.06
N GLY A 48 7.67 11.78 -1.09
CA GLY A 48 8.46 12.02 0.11
C GLY A 48 8.10 13.36 0.75
N ARG A 49 7.96 13.37 2.07
CA ARG A 49 7.94 14.56 2.92
C ARG A 49 8.37 14.17 4.32
N GLY A 50 8.98 15.08 5.07
CA GLY A 50 9.31 14.81 6.47
C GLY A 50 10.36 15.74 7.03
N ARG A 51 10.89 15.35 8.19
CA ARG A 51 11.91 16.11 8.91
C ARG A 51 13.26 15.40 8.81
N VAL A 52 14.31 16.14 8.49
CA VAL A 52 15.68 15.61 8.49
C VAL A 52 16.10 15.33 9.93
N ILE A 53 16.32 14.06 10.25
CA ILE A 53 16.71 13.62 11.60
C ILE A 53 18.22 13.47 11.76
N ASP A 54 18.92 13.03 10.71
CA ASP A 54 20.35 12.75 10.75
C ASP A 54 20.95 12.89 9.34
N VAL A 55 22.22 13.29 9.26
CA VAL A 55 23.00 13.36 8.01
C VAL A 55 24.35 12.74 8.28
N ARG A 56 24.65 11.62 7.62
CA ARG A 56 25.91 10.90 7.78
C ARG A 56 26.77 11.02 6.54
N TRP A 57 27.99 11.49 6.73
CA TRP A 57 29.03 11.49 5.72
C TRP A 57 29.92 10.26 5.92
N ILE A 58 29.95 9.38 4.92
CA ILE A 58 30.78 8.17 4.93
C ILE A 58 31.89 8.36 3.91
N HIS A 59 33.11 8.60 4.40
CA HIS A 59 34.32 8.60 3.60
C HIS A 59 35.02 7.25 3.76
N ARG A 60 35.30 6.55 2.65
CA ARG A 60 35.98 5.24 2.67
C ARG A 60 37.09 5.26 1.63
N LYS A 61 38.34 5.07 2.06
CA LYS A 61 39.50 5.05 1.15
C LYS A 61 39.24 4.11 -0.03
N GLY A 62 39.33 4.62 -1.25
CA GLY A 62 39.10 3.87 -2.49
C GLY A 62 37.64 3.77 -2.97
N ASN A 63 36.66 4.34 -2.25
CA ASN A 63 35.28 4.45 -2.71
C ASN A 63 34.86 5.93 -2.81
N PRO A 64 33.93 6.27 -3.73
CA PRO A 64 33.36 7.61 -3.78
C PRO A 64 32.65 7.94 -2.47
N GLU A 65 32.71 9.20 -2.08
CA GLU A 65 32.07 9.71 -0.88
C GLU A 65 30.56 9.44 -0.91
N ARG A 66 30.01 8.98 0.22
CA ARG A 66 28.58 8.68 0.33
C ARG A 66 27.96 9.53 1.44
N ILE A 67 27.00 10.35 1.05
CA ILE A 67 26.17 11.12 1.98
C ILE A 67 24.84 10.40 2.13
N ARG A 68 24.44 10.11 3.38
CA ARG A 68 23.14 9.54 3.72
C ARG A 68 22.34 10.56 4.51
N VAL A 69 21.17 10.92 4.00
CA VAL A 69 20.21 11.81 4.69
C VAL A 69 19.07 10.95 5.21
N TYR A 70 18.86 10.98 6.52
CA TYR A 70 17.77 10.27 7.19
C TYR A 70 16.60 11.23 7.41
N ILE A 71 15.43 10.80 6.95
CA ILE A 71 14.22 11.63 6.92
C ILE A 71 13.13 10.86 7.63
N SER A 72 12.56 11.47 8.67
CA SER A 72 11.45 10.90 9.43
C SER A 72 10.13 11.51 8.99
N GLN A 73 9.12 10.66 8.82
CA GLN A 73 7.78 11.06 8.42
C GLN A 73 6.77 10.38 9.35
N LYS A 74 5.98 11.17 10.08
CA LYS A 74 4.78 10.65 10.75
C LYS A 74 3.71 10.39 9.70
N ARG A 75 3.20 9.16 9.65
CA ARG A 75 2.12 8.77 8.73
C ARG A 75 0.86 8.51 9.54
N GLU A 76 -0.20 9.19 9.15
CA GLU A 76 -1.55 8.92 9.62
C GLU A 76 -2.21 7.89 8.71
N ILE A 77 -3.16 7.16 9.28
CA ILE A 77 -3.97 6.17 8.56
C ILE A 77 -4.79 6.87 7.48
N LYS A 78 -4.80 6.31 6.27
CA LYS A 78 -5.56 6.85 5.14
C LYS A 78 -6.36 5.77 4.42
N VAL A 79 -7.36 6.20 3.66
CA VAL A 79 -8.07 5.34 2.72
C VAL A 79 -7.07 4.68 1.77
N GLY A 80 -7.22 3.37 1.59
CA GLY A 80 -6.29 2.53 0.83
C GLY A 80 -5.15 1.92 1.65
N ASP A 81 -4.95 2.32 2.91
CA ASP A 81 -4.03 1.59 3.79
C ASP A 81 -4.58 0.22 4.15
N LYS A 82 -3.66 -0.72 4.39
CA LYS A 82 -3.99 -2.11 4.68
C LYS A 82 -3.91 -2.38 6.18
N VAL A 83 -4.96 -2.97 6.72
CA VAL A 83 -5.06 -3.39 8.11
C VAL A 83 -5.20 -4.90 8.15
N ALA A 84 -4.57 -5.54 9.14
CA ALA A 84 -4.72 -6.96 9.37
C ALA A 84 -4.81 -7.30 10.84
N GLY A 85 -5.62 -8.32 11.16
CA GLY A 85 -5.65 -8.95 12.46
C GLY A 85 -4.78 -10.21 12.48
N ARG A 86 -4.60 -10.76 13.69
CA ARG A 86 -3.75 -11.95 13.93
C ARG A 86 -4.34 -13.23 13.34
N HIS A 87 -5.65 -13.26 13.13
CA HIS A 87 -6.40 -14.39 12.55
C HIS A 87 -6.44 -14.39 11.01
N GLY A 88 -5.51 -13.66 10.37
CA GLY A 88 -5.35 -13.66 8.90
C GLY A 88 -6.40 -12.85 8.14
N ASN A 89 -7.32 -12.18 8.84
CA ASN A 89 -8.23 -11.18 8.27
C ASN A 89 -7.41 -9.97 7.80
N LYS A 90 -7.54 -9.64 6.51
CA LYS A 90 -6.81 -8.55 5.85
C LYS A 90 -7.81 -7.72 5.06
N GLY A 91 -7.76 -6.41 5.23
CA GLY A 91 -8.65 -5.47 4.54
C GLY A 91 -7.92 -4.19 4.17
N LEU A 92 -8.45 -3.49 3.17
CA LEU A 92 -8.10 -2.11 2.89
C LEU A 92 -9.11 -1.20 3.60
N ILE A 93 -8.66 -0.05 4.05
CA ILE A 93 -9.56 0.98 4.57
C ILE A 93 -10.31 1.59 3.39
N SER A 94 -11.62 1.37 3.33
CA SER A 94 -12.50 1.88 2.28
C SER A 94 -12.93 3.32 2.53
N GLN A 95 -13.27 3.64 3.78
CA GLN A 95 -13.79 4.93 4.19
C GLN A 95 -13.40 5.24 5.63
N ILE A 96 -13.17 6.51 5.92
CA ILE A 96 -12.99 7.04 7.28
C ILE A 96 -14.18 7.94 7.55
N LEU A 97 -14.99 7.57 8.55
CA LEU A 97 -16.18 8.32 8.95
C LEU A 97 -15.87 9.24 10.14
N SER A 98 -16.69 10.26 10.29
CA SER A 98 -16.70 11.09 11.50
C SER A 98 -17.24 10.29 12.69
N ARG A 99 -16.86 10.64 13.93
CA ARG A 99 -17.28 9.89 15.12
C ARG A 99 -18.80 9.85 15.29
N GLN A 100 -19.49 10.92 14.91
CA GLN A 100 -20.94 11.03 15.02
C GLN A 100 -21.70 10.13 14.03
N ASP A 101 -21.11 9.79 12.89
CA ASP A 101 -21.75 8.91 11.90
C ASP A 101 -21.51 7.43 12.18
N MET A 102 -20.63 7.11 13.13
CA MET A 102 -20.30 5.73 13.47
C MET A 102 -21.40 5.12 14.34
N PRO A 103 -21.72 3.83 14.15
CA PRO A 103 -22.59 3.13 15.08
C PRO A 103 -22.06 3.24 16.51
N TYR A 104 -22.96 3.37 17.47
CA TYR A 104 -22.59 3.54 18.87
C TYR A 104 -23.33 2.58 19.80
N LEU A 105 -22.69 2.32 20.93
CA LEU A 105 -23.13 1.42 21.98
C LEU A 105 -24.20 2.07 22.84
N GLN A 106 -24.89 1.28 23.68
CA GLN A 106 -25.95 1.80 24.54
C GLN A 106 -25.45 2.77 25.63
N ASP A 107 -24.14 2.78 25.89
CA ASP A 107 -23.48 3.76 26.76
C ASP A 107 -23.05 5.05 26.03
N GLY A 108 -23.36 5.16 24.73
CA GLY A 108 -23.01 6.31 23.88
C GLY A 108 -21.62 6.21 23.24
N THR A 109 -20.84 5.17 23.52
CA THR A 109 -19.49 5.02 22.95
C THR A 109 -19.57 4.63 21.47
N PRO A 110 -18.99 5.39 20.53
CA PRO A 110 -18.93 5.03 19.12
C PRO A 110 -17.93 3.90 18.87
N VAL A 111 -18.19 3.06 17.87
CA VAL A 111 -17.25 2.00 17.46
C VAL A 111 -16.09 2.56 16.64
N ASP A 112 -14.92 1.94 16.74
CA ASP A 112 -13.72 2.38 16.00
C ASP A 112 -13.66 1.82 14.57
N MET A 113 -14.09 0.58 14.36
CA MET A 113 -14.01 -0.12 13.08
C MET A 113 -15.22 -1.04 12.88
N VAL A 114 -15.71 -1.11 11.64
CA VAL A 114 -16.79 -2.02 11.24
C VAL A 114 -16.26 -3.02 10.23
N PHE A 115 -16.45 -4.31 10.51
CA PHE A 115 -16.04 -5.40 9.62
C PHE A 115 -17.23 -6.06 8.95
N ASN A 116 -17.07 -6.43 7.68
CA ASN A 116 -18.05 -7.25 6.99
C ASN A 116 -18.00 -8.71 7.52
N PRO A 117 -19.10 -9.26 8.06
CA PRO A 117 -19.13 -10.61 8.62
C PRO A 117 -18.89 -11.72 7.58
N LEU A 118 -19.17 -11.48 6.29
CA LEU A 118 -19.01 -12.50 5.23
C LEU A 118 -17.58 -13.03 5.08
N GLY A 119 -16.59 -12.27 5.56
CA GLY A 119 -15.19 -12.64 5.53
C GLY A 119 -14.78 -13.71 6.54
N VAL A 120 -15.62 -14.02 7.54
CA VAL A 120 -15.30 -14.96 8.62
C VAL A 120 -15.68 -16.40 8.27
N PRO A 121 -16.93 -16.71 7.84
CA PRO A 121 -17.32 -18.09 7.53
C PRO A 121 -16.53 -18.67 6.36
N SER A 122 -16.31 -17.85 5.32
CA SER A 122 -15.58 -18.25 4.11
C SER A 122 -14.12 -18.61 4.36
N ARG A 123 -13.49 -18.04 5.39
CA ARG A 123 -12.09 -18.30 5.76
C ARG A 123 -11.92 -19.21 6.98
N MET A 124 -13.02 -19.57 7.63
CA MET A 124 -13.07 -20.38 8.85
C MET A 124 -12.18 -19.86 9.99
N ASN A 125 -11.98 -18.55 10.09
CA ASN A 125 -11.15 -17.92 11.12
C ASN A 125 -11.98 -17.45 12.33
N VAL A 126 -12.72 -18.40 12.92
CA VAL A 126 -13.65 -18.17 14.05
C VAL A 126 -12.94 -17.66 15.30
N GLY A 127 -11.64 -17.95 15.48
CA GLY A 127 -10.84 -17.45 16.60
C GLY A 127 -10.89 -15.93 16.77
N GLN A 128 -11.08 -15.16 15.69
CA GLN A 128 -11.20 -13.70 15.78
C GLN A 128 -12.47 -13.26 16.52
N ILE A 129 -13.55 -14.05 16.45
CA ILE A 129 -14.81 -13.78 17.15
C ILE A 129 -14.58 -13.96 18.65
N PHE A 130 -13.92 -15.05 19.04
CA PHE A 130 -13.58 -15.30 20.45
C PHE A 130 -12.62 -14.25 21.00
N GLU A 131 -11.59 -13.86 20.23
CA GLU A 131 -10.68 -12.76 20.61
C GLU A 131 -11.46 -11.46 20.85
N CYS A 132 -12.30 -11.07 19.90
CA CYS A 132 -13.09 -9.85 19.93
C CYS A 132 -14.01 -9.81 21.17
N SER A 133 -14.77 -10.88 21.36
CA SER A 133 -15.70 -11.04 22.48
C SER A 133 -15.00 -10.99 23.84
N LEU A 134 -13.95 -11.79 24.02
CA LEU A 134 -13.22 -11.84 25.28
C LEU A 134 -12.48 -10.53 25.56
N GLY A 135 -11.98 -9.86 24.52
CA GLY A 135 -11.34 -8.55 24.64
C GLY A 135 -12.28 -7.48 25.20
N LEU A 136 -13.55 -7.48 24.79
CA LEU A 136 -14.55 -6.56 25.33
C LEU A 136 -14.89 -6.88 26.79
N ALA A 137 -15.11 -8.15 27.12
CA ALA A 137 -15.31 -8.56 28.51
C ALA A 137 -14.11 -8.17 29.39
N GLY A 138 -12.89 -8.35 28.88
CA GLY A 138 -11.65 -7.98 29.56
C GLY A 138 -11.49 -6.49 29.79
N ASP A 139 -11.83 -5.65 28.81
CA ASP A 139 -11.77 -4.20 29.00
C ASP A 139 -12.80 -3.70 30.03
N LEU A 140 -13.99 -4.28 30.05
CA LEU A 140 -15.04 -3.98 31.02
C LEU A 140 -14.67 -4.43 32.44
N LEU A 141 -14.07 -5.62 32.57
CA LEU A 141 -13.62 -6.18 33.86
C LEU A 141 -12.22 -5.70 34.28
N LYS A 142 -11.53 -4.94 33.42
CA LYS A 142 -10.13 -4.53 33.57
C LYS A 142 -9.18 -5.72 33.81
N LYS A 143 -9.38 -6.78 33.03
CA LYS A 143 -8.58 -8.01 33.02
C LYS A 143 -7.93 -8.25 31.67
N HIS A 144 -6.74 -8.83 31.70
CA HIS A 144 -6.06 -9.34 30.52
C HIS A 144 -6.03 -10.86 30.55
N TYR A 145 -6.43 -11.49 29.45
CA TYR A 145 -6.45 -12.94 29.31
C TYR A 145 -5.27 -13.42 28.48
N ARG A 146 -4.64 -14.50 28.93
CA ARG A 146 -3.64 -15.24 28.17
C ARG A 146 -4.18 -16.65 27.92
N ILE A 147 -4.59 -16.90 26.68
CA ILE A 147 -5.09 -18.21 26.26
C ILE A 147 -3.92 -19.02 25.68
N GLY A 148 -3.76 -20.26 26.17
CA GLY A 148 -2.82 -21.22 25.60
C GLY A 148 -3.36 -21.78 24.28
N PRO A 149 -2.50 -22.08 23.29
CA PRO A 149 -2.93 -22.75 22.07
C PRO A 149 -3.60 -24.11 22.40
N PHE A 150 -4.63 -24.46 21.63
CA PHE A 150 -5.35 -25.73 21.74
C PHE A 150 -5.95 -25.97 23.15
N ASP A 151 -6.62 -24.96 23.70
CA ASP A 151 -7.35 -25.03 24.97
C ASP A 151 -8.41 -26.14 24.98
N GLU A 152 -9.06 -26.39 23.84
CA GLU A 152 -10.07 -27.45 23.67
C GLU A 152 -9.54 -28.87 23.94
N ARG A 153 -8.23 -29.09 24.01
CA ARG A 153 -7.64 -30.39 24.40
C ARG A 153 -7.99 -30.80 25.84
N TYR A 154 -8.29 -29.81 26.68
CA TYR A 154 -8.58 -30.02 28.10
C TYR A 154 -10.06 -30.10 28.38
N GLU A 155 -10.87 -29.35 27.63
CA GLU A 155 -12.30 -29.28 27.83
C GLU A 155 -13.04 -28.98 26.52
N GLN A 156 -14.14 -29.70 26.27
CA GLN A 156 -14.99 -29.45 25.12
C GLN A 156 -15.64 -28.06 25.24
N GLU A 157 -15.59 -27.30 24.15
CA GLU A 157 -16.07 -25.91 24.05
C GLU A 157 -15.45 -24.95 25.10
N ALA A 158 -14.20 -25.21 25.53
CA ALA A 158 -13.49 -24.40 26.54
C ALA A 158 -13.56 -22.89 26.26
N SER A 159 -13.22 -22.48 25.03
CA SER A 159 -13.28 -21.08 24.59
C SER A 159 -14.68 -20.47 24.74
N ARG A 160 -15.73 -21.20 24.36
CA ARG A 160 -17.12 -20.71 24.48
C ARG A 160 -17.51 -20.53 25.95
N LYS A 161 -17.21 -21.52 26.79
CA LYS A 161 -17.50 -21.47 28.23
C LYS A 161 -16.82 -20.28 28.90
N LEU A 162 -15.55 -20.06 28.57
CA LEU A 162 -14.76 -18.92 29.05
C LEU A 162 -15.37 -17.58 28.61
N VAL A 163 -15.62 -17.39 27.32
CA VAL A 163 -16.18 -16.12 26.83
C VAL A 163 -17.55 -15.84 27.43
N PHE A 164 -18.40 -16.87 27.53
CA PHE A 164 -19.74 -16.73 28.10
C PHE A 164 -19.71 -16.37 29.59
N SER A 165 -18.87 -17.04 30.39
CA SER A 165 -18.78 -16.78 31.83
C SER A 165 -18.23 -15.39 32.14
N GLU A 166 -17.25 -14.93 31.36
CA GLU A 166 -16.69 -13.58 31.50
C GLU A 166 -17.69 -12.50 31.06
N PHE A 167 -18.43 -12.70 29.98
CA PHE A 167 -19.50 -11.76 29.61
C PHE A 167 -20.62 -11.68 30.64
N TYR A 168 -21.05 -12.83 31.16
CA TYR A 168 -22.04 -12.87 32.23
C TYR A 168 -21.54 -12.13 33.48
N SER A 169 -20.28 -12.35 33.85
CA SER A 169 -19.62 -11.65 34.95
C SER A 169 -19.52 -10.15 34.70
N ALA A 170 -19.17 -9.74 33.47
CA ALA A 170 -19.11 -8.33 33.07
C ALA A 170 -20.49 -7.64 33.20
N SER A 171 -21.56 -8.30 32.75
CA SER A 171 -22.92 -7.77 32.87
C SER A 171 -23.36 -7.58 34.33
N LYS A 172 -22.91 -8.46 35.24
CA LYS A 172 -23.22 -8.36 36.68
C LYS A 172 -22.37 -7.33 37.43
N GLN A 173 -21.09 -7.21 37.08
CA GLN A 173 -20.14 -6.37 37.81
C GLN A 173 -20.08 -4.93 37.29
N THR A 174 -20.45 -4.71 36.03
CA THR A 174 -20.41 -3.38 35.41
C THR A 174 -21.79 -2.74 35.34
N LYS A 175 -21.82 -1.43 35.07
CA LYS A 175 -23.06 -0.67 34.84
C LYS A 175 -23.70 -0.94 33.47
N ASN A 176 -23.14 -1.87 32.68
CA ASN A 176 -23.52 -2.14 31.31
C ASN A 176 -24.18 -3.53 31.19
N PRO A 177 -25.46 -3.68 31.60
CA PRO A 177 -26.13 -4.98 31.57
C PRO A 177 -26.27 -5.54 30.14
N TRP A 178 -26.34 -4.64 29.16
CA TRP A 178 -26.50 -4.92 27.72
C TRP A 178 -25.34 -5.67 27.06
N VAL A 179 -24.20 -5.78 27.75
CA VAL A 179 -23.04 -6.56 27.31
C VAL A 179 -23.38 -8.04 27.18
N PHE A 180 -24.37 -8.51 27.94
CA PHE A 180 -24.86 -9.88 27.88
C PHE A 180 -26.38 -9.91 27.78
N GLU A 181 -26.89 -10.18 26.58
CA GLU A 181 -28.32 -10.42 26.34
C GLU A 181 -28.58 -11.95 26.35
N PRO A 182 -29.45 -12.48 27.23
CA PRO A 182 -29.71 -13.92 27.32
C PRO A 182 -30.25 -14.54 26.02
N GLU A 183 -31.00 -13.76 25.25
CA GLU A 183 -31.56 -14.16 23.95
C GLU A 183 -30.47 -14.29 22.87
N TYR A 184 -29.42 -13.47 22.97
CA TYR A 184 -28.36 -13.35 21.97
C TYR A 184 -26.98 -13.22 22.64
N PRO A 185 -26.46 -14.28 23.27
CA PRO A 185 -25.21 -14.19 24.02
C PRO A 185 -24.04 -13.83 23.10
N GLY A 186 -23.35 -12.74 23.44
CA GLY A 186 -22.22 -12.19 22.67
C GLY A 186 -22.63 -11.22 21.55
N LYS A 187 -23.90 -10.89 21.41
CA LYS A 187 -24.37 -9.78 20.56
C LYS A 187 -25.06 -8.75 21.44
N SER A 188 -25.00 -7.49 21.00
CA SER A 188 -25.69 -6.40 21.68
C SER A 188 -26.42 -5.53 20.67
N ARG A 189 -27.51 -4.90 21.11
CA ARG A 189 -28.20 -3.90 20.30
C ARG A 189 -27.36 -2.62 20.22
N ILE A 190 -27.22 -2.09 19.00
CA ILE A 190 -26.49 -0.87 18.70
C ILE A 190 -27.40 0.13 17.99
N PHE A 191 -26.98 1.39 17.97
CA PHE A 191 -27.69 2.49 17.31
C PHE A 191 -26.92 2.98 16.10
N ASP A 192 -27.63 3.39 15.06
CA ASP A 192 -27.05 4.07 13.90
C ASP A 192 -26.67 5.51 14.31
N GLY A 193 -25.41 5.90 14.11
CA GLY A 193 -24.94 7.26 14.38
C GLY A 193 -25.64 8.33 13.55
N ARG A 194 -26.15 7.98 12.36
CA ARG A 194 -26.76 8.94 11.43
C ARG A 194 -28.21 9.21 11.72
N THR A 195 -28.98 8.18 12.08
CA THR A 195 -30.42 8.31 12.33
C THR A 195 -30.77 8.30 13.81
N GLY A 196 -29.93 7.68 14.65
CA GLY A 196 -30.22 7.42 16.06
C GLY A 196 -31.12 6.20 16.29
N ASP A 197 -31.54 5.52 15.22
CA ASP A 197 -32.41 4.34 15.31
C ASP A 197 -31.63 3.09 15.72
N LEU A 198 -32.34 2.14 16.33
CA LEU A 198 -31.79 0.84 16.65
C LEU A 198 -31.61 0.01 15.38
N PHE A 199 -30.50 -0.72 15.27
CA PHE A 199 -30.37 -1.74 14.22
C PHE A 199 -31.38 -2.88 14.45
N GLU A 200 -31.95 -3.40 13.36
CA GLU A 200 -32.97 -4.47 13.39
C GLU A 200 -32.46 -5.76 14.05
N GLN A 201 -31.18 -6.08 13.87
CA GLN A 201 -30.55 -7.27 14.41
C GLN A 201 -29.43 -6.89 15.39
N PRO A 202 -29.29 -7.61 16.52
CA PRO A 202 -28.18 -7.40 17.43
C PRO A 202 -26.86 -7.79 16.75
N VAL A 203 -25.81 -7.01 17.04
CA VAL A 203 -24.52 -7.11 16.35
C VAL A 203 -23.45 -7.59 17.34
N LEU A 204 -22.51 -8.39 16.83
CA LEU A 204 -21.33 -8.76 17.60
C LEU A 204 -20.42 -7.53 17.75
N ILE A 205 -20.13 -7.18 18.99
CA ILE A 205 -19.22 -6.10 19.36
C ILE A 205 -18.08 -6.72 20.13
N GLY A 206 -16.88 -6.23 19.91
CA GLY A 206 -15.77 -6.67 20.70
C GLY A 206 -14.53 -5.80 20.54
N ASN A 207 -13.48 -6.13 21.29
CA ASN A 207 -12.20 -5.45 21.22
C ASN A 207 -11.13 -6.43 20.74
N GLY A 208 -10.36 -6.04 19.72
CA GLY A 208 -9.37 -6.90 19.10
C GLY A 208 -8.16 -6.12 18.59
N HIS A 209 -7.03 -6.81 18.46
CA HIS A 209 -5.79 -6.16 18.04
C HIS A 209 -5.61 -6.18 16.52
N TYR A 210 -5.50 -5.00 15.95
CA TYR A 210 -5.24 -4.80 14.53
C TYR A 210 -3.96 -4.01 14.32
N ALA A 211 -3.15 -4.46 13.37
CA ALA A 211 -1.92 -3.80 12.99
C ALA A 211 -2.04 -3.20 11.59
N LEU A 212 -1.50 -2.00 11.43
CA LEU A 212 -1.27 -1.44 10.11
C LEU A 212 -0.19 -2.27 9.43
N VAL A 213 -0.56 -2.99 8.37
CA VAL A 213 0.41 -3.72 7.58
C VAL A 213 1.09 -2.70 6.69
N THR A 214 2.34 -2.40 7.02
CA THR A 214 3.18 -1.52 6.20
C THR A 214 3.07 -1.96 4.74
N GLN A 215 2.62 -1.06 3.87
CA GLN A 215 2.59 -1.34 2.45
C GLN A 215 3.97 -1.87 2.06
N GLN A 216 4.03 -3.01 1.36
CA GLN A 216 5.27 -3.40 0.70
C GLN A 216 5.70 -2.19 -0.12
N PRO A 217 6.94 -1.68 0.04
CA PRO A 217 7.40 -0.61 -0.81
C PRO A 217 7.24 -1.09 -2.26
N LEU A 218 6.34 -0.45 -2.99
CA LEU A 218 6.07 -0.74 -4.39
C LEU A 218 7.37 -0.43 -5.15
N ARG A 219 8.19 -1.47 -5.32
CA ARG A 219 9.50 -1.40 -5.94
C ARG A 219 9.30 -0.87 -7.37
N GLY A 220 9.91 0.27 -7.71
CA GLY A 220 9.87 0.84 -9.07
C GLY A 220 9.22 2.22 -9.21
N ARG A 221 8.39 2.70 -8.27
CA ARG A 221 7.76 4.04 -8.38
C ARG A 221 8.72 5.21 -8.18
N ALA A 222 9.87 5.02 -7.52
CA ALA A 222 10.84 6.09 -7.27
C ALA A 222 11.41 6.72 -8.57
N LYS A 223 11.30 6.04 -9.71
CA LYS A 223 11.65 6.56 -11.05
C LYS A 223 10.42 6.77 -11.94
N GLN A 224 9.22 6.94 -11.36
CA GLN A 224 7.96 6.90 -12.12
C GLN A 224 7.85 5.64 -13.01
N GLY A 225 8.39 4.51 -12.53
CA GLY A 225 8.41 3.27 -13.30
C GLY A 225 6.99 2.90 -13.71
N GLY A 226 6.81 2.62 -15.00
CA GLY A 226 5.51 2.26 -15.55
C GLY A 226 4.96 0.99 -14.90
N GLN A 227 3.63 0.84 -14.93
CA GLN A 227 2.98 -0.40 -14.55
C GLN A 227 3.59 -1.56 -15.34
N ARG A 228 3.90 -2.67 -14.65
CA ARG A 228 4.22 -3.93 -15.33
C ARG A 228 2.94 -4.38 -16.02
N VAL A 229 3.00 -4.36 -17.34
CA VAL A 229 1.91 -4.78 -18.21
C VAL A 229 2.34 -6.11 -18.81
N GLY A 230 1.45 -7.12 -18.75
CA GLY A 230 1.74 -8.49 -19.20
C GLY A 230 1.84 -8.60 -20.73
N GLU A 231 2.16 -9.79 -21.21
CA GLU A 231 2.33 -10.11 -22.64
C GLU A 231 1.10 -9.78 -23.50
N MET A 232 -0.10 -9.73 -22.89
CA MET A 232 -1.34 -9.39 -23.58
C MET A 232 -1.52 -7.89 -23.90
N GLU A 233 -0.71 -6.98 -23.34
CA GLU A 233 -1.13 -5.57 -23.25
C GLU A 233 -0.03 -4.52 -23.58
N LYS A 234 1.20 -4.90 -23.95
CA LYS A 234 2.23 -3.91 -24.34
C LYS A 234 3.02 -4.26 -25.59
N SER A 235 3.23 -3.22 -26.40
CA SER A 235 4.19 -3.16 -27.50
C SER A 235 5.47 -2.43 -27.07
N ASP A 236 6.61 -2.90 -27.55
CA ASP A 236 7.97 -2.48 -27.21
C ASP A 236 8.74 -1.87 -28.38
N HIS A 237 8.04 -1.27 -29.34
CA HIS A 237 8.67 -0.46 -30.39
C HIS A 237 9.31 0.81 -29.81
N ILE A 238 10.64 0.91 -29.83
CA ILE A 238 11.37 2.10 -29.33
C ILE A 238 11.10 3.34 -30.18
N ARG A 239 11.10 3.20 -31.52
CA ARG A 239 10.88 4.32 -32.45
C ARG A 239 9.47 4.90 -32.33
N ALA A 240 8.46 4.02 -32.41
CA ALA A 240 7.07 4.43 -32.25
C ALA A 240 6.83 5.15 -30.91
N ARG A 241 7.51 4.76 -29.81
CA ARG A 241 7.41 5.49 -28.53
C ARG A 241 7.95 6.91 -28.59
N GLN A 242 9.03 7.17 -29.34
CA GLN A 242 9.56 8.53 -29.51
C GLN A 242 8.64 9.38 -30.38
N GLU A 243 8.12 8.81 -31.45
CA GLU A 243 7.20 9.47 -32.38
C GLU A 243 5.85 9.78 -31.73
N VAL A 244 5.30 8.84 -30.95
CA VAL A 244 4.07 9.05 -30.15
C VAL A 244 4.26 10.23 -29.19
N LEU A 245 5.40 10.31 -28.51
CA LEU A 245 5.70 11.41 -27.59
C LEU A 245 5.75 12.76 -28.34
N GLY A 246 6.48 12.81 -29.46
CA GLY A 246 6.58 14.01 -30.30
C GLY A 246 5.23 14.45 -30.87
N ALA A 247 4.46 13.51 -31.42
CA ALA A 247 3.11 13.77 -31.94
C ALA A 247 2.16 14.27 -30.83
N THR A 248 2.24 13.70 -29.63
CA THR A 248 1.42 14.14 -28.48
C THR A 248 1.76 15.57 -28.06
N ILE A 249 3.04 15.94 -28.03
CA ILE A 249 3.49 17.30 -27.68
C ILE A 249 3.03 18.32 -28.74
N ILE A 250 3.08 17.94 -30.01
CA ILE A 250 2.75 18.81 -31.15
C ILE A 250 1.24 18.83 -31.43
N GLY A 251 0.47 17.89 -30.86
CA GLY A 251 -0.97 17.71 -31.15
C GLY A 251 -1.25 17.06 -32.51
N ALA A 252 -0.26 16.39 -33.09
CA ALA A 252 -0.41 15.66 -34.34
C ALA A 252 -1.01 14.25 -34.12
N THR A 253 -1.55 13.66 -35.19
CA THR A 253 -2.04 12.27 -35.17
C THR A 253 -0.92 11.29 -34.86
N VAL A 254 -1.17 10.33 -33.97
CA VAL A 254 -0.21 9.29 -33.62
C VAL A 254 0.04 8.38 -34.83
N PRO A 255 1.29 8.22 -35.31
CA PRO A 255 1.59 7.36 -36.45
C PRO A 255 1.48 5.88 -36.08
N ASN A 256 1.12 5.04 -37.07
CA ASN A 256 1.16 3.59 -36.91
C ASN A 256 2.61 3.10 -36.79
N PRO A 257 2.90 2.12 -35.93
CA PRO A 257 4.27 1.63 -35.74
C PRO A 257 4.79 0.95 -37.01
N GLU A 258 5.92 1.42 -37.52
CA GLU A 258 6.62 0.78 -38.63
C GLU A 258 7.69 -0.21 -38.14
N GLY A 259 7.62 -1.45 -38.64
CA GLY A 259 8.60 -2.50 -38.38
C GLY A 259 8.32 -3.38 -37.16
N ALA A 260 9.23 -4.32 -36.89
CA ALA A 260 9.08 -5.29 -35.79
C ALA A 260 9.45 -4.70 -34.40
N PRO A 261 8.89 -5.23 -33.30
CA PRO A 261 9.25 -4.80 -31.95
C PRO A 261 10.68 -5.18 -31.57
N GLU A 262 11.25 -4.50 -30.57
CA GLU A 262 12.65 -4.72 -30.20
C GLU A 262 12.89 -6.08 -29.53
N SER A 263 11.90 -6.62 -28.84
CA SER A 263 11.87 -7.99 -28.30
C SER A 263 11.98 -9.02 -29.41
N PHE A 264 11.27 -8.82 -30.53
CA PHE A 264 11.39 -9.68 -31.70
C PHE A 264 12.77 -9.56 -32.35
N ARG A 265 13.32 -8.33 -32.44
CA ARG A 265 14.69 -8.12 -32.94
C ARG A 265 15.73 -8.77 -32.04
N LEU A 266 15.55 -8.70 -30.72
CA LEU A 266 16.40 -9.39 -29.74
C LEU A 266 16.29 -10.89 -29.89
N LEU A 267 15.08 -11.44 -30.00
CA LEU A 267 14.84 -12.87 -30.26
C LEU A 267 15.58 -13.35 -31.51
N VAL A 268 15.46 -12.63 -32.63
CA VAL A 268 16.17 -12.97 -33.88
C VAL A 268 17.69 -12.94 -33.68
N ARG A 269 18.23 -11.98 -32.93
CA ARG A 269 19.66 -11.92 -32.60
C ARG A 269 20.11 -13.09 -31.72
N GLU A 270 19.34 -13.43 -30.69
CA GLU A 270 19.63 -14.56 -29.80
C GLU A 270 19.59 -15.89 -30.56
N LEU A 271 18.59 -16.09 -31.43
CA LEU A 271 18.48 -17.31 -32.26
C LEU A 271 19.62 -17.40 -33.29
N ARG A 272 20.04 -16.28 -33.88
CA ARG A 272 21.23 -16.24 -34.77
C ARG A 272 22.52 -16.57 -34.04
N SER A 273 22.62 -16.25 -32.73
CA SER A 273 23.79 -16.64 -31.92
C SER A 273 23.92 -18.16 -31.76
N LEU A 274 22.80 -18.88 -31.88
CA LEU A 274 22.72 -20.34 -31.91
C LEU A 274 22.90 -20.93 -33.32
N SER A 275 23.39 -20.14 -34.28
CA SER A 275 23.53 -20.52 -35.69
C SER A 275 22.21 -20.86 -36.39
N LEU A 276 21.07 -20.37 -35.88
CA LEU A 276 19.77 -20.49 -36.54
C LEU A 276 19.53 -19.27 -37.44
N GLU A 277 19.49 -19.48 -38.75
CA GLU A 277 19.19 -18.42 -39.71
C GLU A 277 17.68 -18.21 -39.84
N LEU A 278 17.21 -17.02 -39.45
CA LEU A 278 15.82 -16.59 -39.58
C LEU A 278 15.71 -15.48 -40.62
N ASN A 279 14.94 -15.77 -41.67
CA ASN A 279 14.59 -14.86 -42.76
C ASN A 279 13.06 -14.70 -42.82
N HIS A 280 12.59 -13.50 -43.14
CA HIS A 280 11.16 -13.24 -43.38
C HIS A 280 10.93 -13.11 -44.88
N PHE A 281 9.85 -13.69 -45.38
CA PHE A 281 9.46 -13.63 -46.78
C PHE A 281 8.06 -13.04 -46.88
N LEU A 282 7.86 -12.08 -47.78
CA LEU A 282 6.53 -11.58 -48.11
C LEU A 282 5.87 -12.60 -49.04
N VAL A 283 4.84 -13.30 -48.53
CA VAL A 283 4.02 -14.17 -49.36
C VAL A 283 2.99 -13.29 -50.07
N SER A 284 3.22 -12.97 -51.34
CA SER A 284 2.16 -12.41 -52.19
C SER A 284 1.24 -13.56 -52.61
N GLU A 285 -0.03 -13.54 -52.20
CA GLU A 285 -1.05 -14.41 -52.81
C GLU A 285 -1.17 -14.05 -54.29
N ARG A 286 -0.48 -14.82 -55.14
CA ARG A 286 -0.93 -14.94 -56.52
C ARG A 286 -2.18 -15.82 -56.48
N THR A 287 -3.34 -15.19 -56.60
CA THR A 287 -4.61 -15.83 -56.95
C THR A 287 -4.38 -16.91 -58.00
N SER A 288 -4.53 -18.18 -57.62
CA SER A 288 -4.64 -19.29 -58.55
C SER A 288 -5.90 -19.11 -59.40
N ARG A 289 -5.73 -19.13 -60.72
CA ARG A 289 -6.76 -19.53 -61.67
C ARG A 289 -6.62 -21.02 -61.93
#